data_AF-A0A7H8PIK3-F1
#
_entry.id   AF-A0A7H8PIK3-F1
#
_cell.length_a   1.000
_cell.length_b   1.000
_cell.length_c   1.000
_cell.angle_alpha   90.00
_cell.angle_beta   90.00
_cell.angle_gamma   90.00
#
_symmetry.space_group_name_H-M   'P 1'
#
loop_
_entity.id
_entity.type
_entity.pdbx_description
1 polymer ?
#
loop_
_entity_poly.entity_id
_entity_poly.type
_entity_poly.pdbx_seq_one_letter_code
_entity_poly.pdbx_strand_id
1 'polypeptide(L)'
;MKNNSTTTQNKYLIFIVNSLHMDITSFMHNLSYGDTYEVLIYRWTNKLYNKGISKEQALKIIYRARCFALPKYPIKKNNTPKSSQSLPELLLNLHTHPTYNRLSNQTKKQVIKKMETVYNSNQPFAIDRLLEKFLCKSPKKKRSKISWFF
;
A
#
# COMPACT_ATOMS: atom_id res chain seq x y z
N MET A 1 42.17 -0.22 -6.69
CA MET A 1 41.57 0.35 -5.46
C MET A 1 40.26 1.05 -5.80
N LYS A 2 39.11 0.38 -5.67
CA LYS A 2 37.76 0.91 -5.98
C LYS A 2 36.69 0.33 -5.03
N ASN A 3 36.98 0.29 -3.71
CA ASN A 3 36.08 -0.38 -2.75
C ASN A 3 35.49 0.57 -1.69
N ASN A 4 35.88 1.85 -1.67
CA ASN A 4 35.46 2.82 -0.64
C ASN A 4 34.30 3.73 -1.09
N SER A 5 34.06 3.85 -2.40
CA SER A 5 33.03 4.74 -2.96
C SER A 5 31.62 4.18 -2.77
N THR A 6 31.46 2.85 -2.88
CA THR A 6 30.17 2.16 -2.73
C THR A 6 29.63 2.28 -1.32
N THR A 7 30.48 2.12 -0.29
CA THR A 7 30.05 2.23 1.11
C THR A 7 29.61 3.65 1.46
N THR A 8 30.33 4.67 0.99
CA THR A 8 29.99 6.08 1.26
C THR A 8 28.73 6.50 0.50
N GLN A 9 28.58 6.07 -0.75
CA GLN A 9 27.38 6.29 -1.55
C GLN A 9 26.16 5.58 -0.95
N ASN A 10 26.32 4.36 -0.44
CA ASN A 10 25.25 3.62 0.23
C ASN A 10 24.80 4.34 1.50
N LYS A 11 25.74 4.83 2.33
CA LYS A 11 25.41 5.64 3.52
C LYS A 11 24.66 6.91 3.14
N TYR A 12 25.06 7.55 2.04
CA TYR A 12 24.38 8.73 1.51
C TYR A 12 22.94 8.42 1.08
N LEU A 13 22.74 7.32 0.34
CA LEU A 13 21.41 6.88 -0.08
C LEU A 13 20.53 6.51 1.12
N ILE A 14 21.04 5.72 2.06
CA ILE A 14 20.30 5.32 3.26
C ILE A 14 19.85 6.56 4.05
N PHE A 15 20.73 7.55 4.21
CA PHE A 15 20.38 8.80 4.87
C PHE A 15 19.19 9.50 4.20
N ILE A 16 19.21 9.64 2.87
CA ILE A 16 18.13 10.27 2.11
C ILE A 16 16.83 9.46 2.22
N VAL A 17 16.89 8.15 2.00
CA VAL A 17 15.70 7.27 2.04
C VAL A 17 15.04 7.30 3.42
N ASN A 18 15.83 7.16 4.49
CA ASN A 18 15.32 7.24 5.87
C ASN A 18 14.73 8.62 6.18
N SER A 19 15.39 9.69 5.72
CA SER A 19 14.92 11.07 5.93
C SER A 19 13.62 11.39 5.19
N LEU A 20 13.28 10.60 4.15
CA LEU A 20 12.01 10.69 3.43
C LEU A 20 10.93 9.78 4.03
N HIS A 21 11.22 9.13 5.17
CA HIS A 21 10.35 8.18 5.86
C HIS A 21 9.97 6.97 5.00
N MET A 22 10.91 6.48 4.18
CA MET A 22 10.75 5.25 3.40
C MET A 22 11.56 4.14 4.07
N ASP A 23 11.00 2.92 4.08
CA ASP A 23 11.75 1.73 4.47
C ASP A 23 12.80 1.38 3.39
N ILE A 24 14.05 1.19 3.80
CA ILE A 24 15.16 0.93 2.88
C ILE A 24 15.00 -0.41 2.15
N THR A 25 14.45 -1.43 2.81
CA THR A 25 14.26 -2.76 2.22
C THR A 25 13.22 -2.69 1.11
N SER A 26 12.08 -2.07 1.39
CA SER A 26 11.01 -1.82 0.44
C SER A 26 11.47 -0.92 -0.71
N PHE A 27 12.28 0.09 -0.41
CA PHE A 27 12.87 0.98 -1.42
C PHE A 27 13.73 0.20 -2.41
N MET A 28 14.66 -0.63 -1.91
CA MET A 28 15.57 -1.42 -2.77
C MET A 28 14.83 -2.50 -3.54
N HIS A 29 13.82 -3.11 -2.93
CA HIS A 29 12.91 -4.03 -3.62
C HIS A 29 12.23 -3.31 -4.80
N ASN A 30 11.57 -2.18 -4.56
CA ASN A 30 10.85 -1.42 -5.59
C ASN A 30 11.77 -0.83 -6.68
N LEU A 31 13.04 -0.59 -6.36
CA LEU A 31 14.04 -0.16 -7.33
C LEU A 31 14.30 -1.21 -8.42
N SER A 32 14.25 -2.49 -8.05
CA SER A 32 14.52 -3.62 -8.96
C SER A 32 13.42 -3.87 -10.00
N TYR A 33 12.19 -3.40 -9.74
CA TYR A 33 11.04 -3.61 -10.63
C TYR A 33 10.90 -2.55 -11.74
N GLY A 34 11.66 -1.45 -11.69
CA GLY A 34 11.65 -0.41 -12.72
C GLY A 34 10.41 0.52 -12.70
N ASP A 35 10.57 1.74 -13.24
CA ASP A 35 9.52 2.78 -13.37
C ASP A 35 8.70 3.12 -12.10
N THR A 36 9.40 3.22 -10.97
CA THR A 36 8.83 3.64 -9.69
C THR A 36 9.37 4.99 -9.22
N TYR A 37 8.67 5.61 -8.26
CA TYR A 37 9.11 6.82 -7.58
C TYR A 37 10.50 6.64 -6.95
N GLU A 38 10.80 5.44 -6.48
CA GLU A 38 12.07 5.02 -5.91
C GLU A 38 13.23 5.09 -6.92
N VAL A 39 13.00 4.77 -8.19
CA VAL A 39 13.99 4.95 -9.27
C VAL A 39 14.34 6.42 -9.46
N LEU A 40 13.34 7.30 -9.38
CA LEU A 40 13.55 8.75 -9.51
C LEU A 40 14.41 9.28 -8.35
N ILE A 41 14.06 8.89 -7.11
CA ILE A 41 14.83 9.26 -5.90
C ILE A 41 16.25 8.74 -5.97
N TYR A 42 16.44 7.49 -6.40
CA TYR A 42 17.77 6.88 -6.56
C TYR A 42 18.62 7.65 -7.57
N ARG A 43 18.05 7.99 -8.74
CA ARG A 43 18.74 8.79 -9.77
C ARG A 43 19.13 10.17 -9.27
N TRP A 44 18.23 10.88 -8.57
CA TRP A 44 18.54 12.19 -8.00
C TRP A 44 19.64 12.10 -6.96
N THR A 45 19.55 11.13 -6.06
CA THR A 45 20.53 10.89 -5.01
C THR A 45 21.92 10.63 -5.59
N ASN A 46 22.02 9.73 -6.56
CA ASN A 46 23.29 9.45 -7.24
C ASN A 46 23.86 10.67 -7.97
N LYS A 47 23.00 11.45 -8.64
CA LYS A 47 23.43 12.67 -9.33
C LYS A 47 23.97 13.71 -8.36
N LEU A 48 23.36 13.87 -7.18
CA LEU A 48 23.79 14.81 -6.15
C LEU A 48 25.07 14.34 -5.45
N TYR A 49 25.17 13.05 -5.16
CA TYR A 49 26.39 12.44 -4.63
C TYR A 49 27.59 12.63 -5.57
N ASN A 50 27.42 12.35 -6.87
CA ASN A 50 28.48 12.53 -7.87
C ASN A 50 28.90 14.00 -8.05
N LYS A 51 28.04 14.95 -7.67
CA LYS A 51 28.35 16.38 -7.66
C LYS A 51 29.01 16.84 -6.35
N GLY A 52 29.24 15.95 -5.39
CA GLY A 52 29.81 16.27 -4.09
C GLY A 52 28.89 17.09 -3.18
N ILE A 53 27.57 17.11 -3.44
CA ILE A 53 26.62 17.85 -2.62
C ILE A 53 26.47 17.16 -1.26
N SER A 54 26.48 17.93 -0.16
CA SER A 54 26.30 17.35 1.18
C SER A 54 24.93 16.67 1.33
N LYS A 55 24.85 15.67 2.19
CA LYS A 55 23.63 14.88 2.38
C LYS A 55 22.44 15.74 2.84
N GLU A 56 22.67 16.75 3.67
CA GLU A 56 21.65 17.70 4.16
C GLU A 56 21.17 18.63 3.05
N GLN A 57 22.09 19.13 2.21
CA GLN A 57 21.74 19.97 1.06
C GLN A 57 20.97 19.18 0.02
N ALA A 58 21.40 17.96 -0.27
CA ALA A 58 20.70 17.07 -1.19
C ALA A 58 19.30 16.72 -0.71
N LEU A 59 19.11 16.49 0.59
CA LEU A 59 17.80 16.25 1.18
C LEU A 59 16.84 17.43 0.89
N LYS A 60 17.29 18.67 1.10
CA LYS A 60 16.49 19.87 0.79
C LYS A 60 16.13 19.97 -0.69
N ILE A 61 17.08 19.66 -1.58
CA ILE A 61 16.85 19.65 -3.03
C ILE A 61 15.82 18.59 -3.41
N ILE A 62 15.95 17.38 -2.86
CA ILE A 62 15.04 16.27 -3.12
C ILE A 62 13.63 16.57 -2.60
N TYR A 63 13.49 17.16 -1.41
CA TYR A 63 12.19 17.60 -0.90
C TYR A 63 11.50 18.60 -1.82
N ARG A 64 12.23 19.58 -2.36
CA ARG A 64 11.68 20.53 -3.34
C ARG A 64 11.33 19.85 -4.65
N ALA A 65 12.20 19.01 -5.18
CA ALA A 65 11.97 18.29 -6.43
C ALA A 65 10.77 17.35 -6.34
N ARG A 66 10.56 16.73 -5.16
CA ARG A 66 9.42 15.86 -4.87
C ARG A 66 8.10 16.58 -5.08
N CYS A 67 7.94 17.83 -4.65
CA CYS A 67 6.71 18.59 -4.86
C CYS A 67 6.27 18.66 -6.34
N PHE A 68 7.23 18.69 -7.27
CA PHE A 68 6.95 18.72 -8.72
C PHE A 68 6.77 17.33 -9.34
N ALA A 69 7.30 16.28 -8.70
CA ALA A 69 7.22 14.91 -9.21
C ALA A 69 5.97 14.14 -8.75
N LEU A 70 5.46 14.43 -7.55
CA LEU A 70 4.27 13.77 -6.98
C LEU A 70 3.01 13.81 -7.85
N PRO A 71 2.72 14.88 -8.62
CA PRO A 71 1.58 14.87 -9.54
C PRO A 71 1.72 13.84 -10.67
N LYS A 72 2.95 13.48 -11.06
CA LYS A 72 3.24 12.53 -12.16
C LYS A 72 3.38 11.10 -11.67
N TYR A 73 3.76 10.91 -10.41
CA TYR A 73 3.90 9.61 -9.76
C TYR A 73 3.08 9.65 -8.48
N PRO A 74 1.77 9.34 -8.52
CA PRO A 74 1.00 9.24 -7.30
C PRO A 74 1.72 8.24 -6.40
N ILE A 75 2.15 8.70 -5.22
CA ILE A 75 2.70 7.80 -4.20
C ILE A 75 1.64 6.72 -4.03
N LYS A 76 1.95 5.49 -4.46
CA LYS A 76 1.21 4.32 -3.99
C LYS A 76 1.39 4.38 -2.48
N LYS A 77 0.34 4.76 -1.76
CA LYS A 77 0.35 4.80 -0.30
C LYS A 77 0.60 3.37 0.18
N ASN A 78 1.86 3.01 0.37
CA ASN A 78 2.27 1.76 0.97
C ASN A 78 2.08 1.87 2.50
N ASN A 79 0.86 2.21 2.94
CA ASN A 79 0.44 2.17 4.34
C ASN A 79 -0.76 1.24 4.54
N THR A 80 -1.05 0.37 3.59
CA THR A 80 -1.54 -0.94 3.98
C THR A 80 -0.33 -1.86 3.91
N PRO A 81 -0.05 -2.66 4.96
CA PRO A 81 0.67 -3.89 4.73
C PRO A 81 -0.02 -4.52 3.53
N LYS A 82 0.68 -4.69 2.40
CA LYS A 82 0.34 -5.80 1.53
C LYS A 82 0.62 -6.99 2.42
N SER A 83 -0.40 -7.35 3.19
CA SER A 83 -0.43 -8.61 3.86
C SER A 83 -0.31 -9.56 2.68
N SER A 84 0.87 -10.14 2.51
CA SER A 84 1.10 -11.34 1.73
C SER A 84 0.34 -12.50 2.39
N GLN A 85 -0.92 -12.26 2.77
CA GLN A 85 -1.80 -13.24 3.31
C GLN A 85 -2.08 -14.16 2.14
N SER A 86 -1.51 -15.33 2.25
CA SER A 86 -1.86 -16.45 1.40
C SER A 86 -3.38 -16.66 1.49
N LEU A 87 -4.00 -17.13 0.40
CA LEU A 87 -5.42 -17.49 0.40
C LEU A 87 -5.83 -18.35 1.62
N PRO A 88 -5.01 -19.33 2.09
CA PRO A 88 -5.28 -20.07 3.32
C PRO A 88 -5.43 -19.20 4.58
N GLU A 89 -4.61 -18.17 4.76
CA GLU A 89 -4.65 -17.29 5.94
C GLU A 89 -5.89 -16.38 5.92
N LEU A 90 -6.26 -15.92 4.73
CA LEU A 90 -7.48 -15.17 4.48
C LEU A 90 -8.74 -15.99 4.80
N LEU A 91 -8.75 -17.27 4.39
CA LEU A 91 -9.83 -18.19 4.72
C LEU A 91 -9.89 -18.46 6.22
N LEU A 92 -8.74 -18.64 6.88
CA LEU A 92 -8.68 -18.81 8.33
C LEU A 92 -9.28 -17.58 9.06
N ASN A 93 -8.90 -16.37 8.65
CA ASN A 93 -9.44 -15.12 9.20
C ASN A 93 -10.95 -14.97 8.95
N LEU A 94 -11.45 -15.52 7.83
CA LEU A 94 -12.88 -15.54 7.55
C LEU A 94 -13.61 -16.49 8.51
N HIS A 95 -13.05 -17.67 8.77
CA HIS A 95 -13.62 -18.68 9.67
C HIS A 95 -13.62 -18.24 11.15
N THR A 96 -12.67 -17.40 11.56
CA THR A 96 -12.64 -16.81 12.91
C THR A 96 -13.55 -15.58 13.05
N HIS A 97 -14.10 -15.06 11.95
CA HIS A 97 -14.88 -13.83 11.97
C HIS A 97 -16.32 -14.05 12.51
N PRO A 98 -16.75 -13.33 13.56
CA PRO A 98 -18.06 -13.55 14.21
C PRO A 98 -19.23 -13.33 13.25
N THR A 99 -19.12 -12.33 12.38
CA THR A 99 -20.14 -12.02 11.36
C THR A 99 -20.24 -13.09 10.28
N TYR A 100 -19.14 -13.72 9.89
CA TYR A 100 -19.15 -14.80 8.91
C TYR A 100 -19.80 -16.05 9.49
N ASN A 101 -19.52 -16.35 10.77
CA ASN A 101 -20.09 -17.51 11.44
C ASN A 101 -21.61 -17.46 11.57
N ARG A 102 -22.20 -16.25 11.63
CA ARG A 102 -23.65 -16.01 11.64
C ARG A 102 -24.34 -16.17 10.27
N LEU A 103 -23.59 -16.33 9.18
CA LEU A 103 -24.16 -16.49 7.83
C LEU A 103 -24.67 -17.92 7.60
N SER A 104 -25.67 -18.05 6.71
CA SER A 104 -26.13 -19.36 6.24
C SER A 104 -25.06 -20.06 5.39
N ASN A 105 -25.10 -21.38 5.33
CA ASN A 105 -24.13 -22.19 4.56
C ASN A 105 -24.09 -21.82 3.07
N GLN A 106 -25.22 -21.41 2.50
CA GLN A 106 -25.28 -20.94 1.11
C GLN A 106 -24.55 -19.59 0.94
N THR A 107 -24.76 -18.64 1.86
CA THR A 107 -24.08 -17.34 1.81
C THR A 107 -22.58 -17.49 2.07
N LYS A 108 -22.17 -18.39 2.99
CA LYS A 108 -20.76 -18.71 3.24
C LYS A 108 -20.03 -19.17 1.98
N LYS A 109 -20.63 -20.09 1.20
CA LYS A 109 -20.09 -20.53 -0.10
C LYS A 109 -19.95 -19.39 -1.10
N GLN A 110 -20.89 -18.45 -1.13
CA GLN A 110 -20.82 -17.29 -2.02
C GLN A 110 -19.73 -16.29 -1.59
N VAL A 111 -19.52 -16.11 -0.29
CA VAL A 111 -18.44 -15.25 0.24
C VAL A 111 -17.08 -15.84 -0.13
N ILE A 112 -16.85 -17.14 0.10
CA ILE A 112 -15.60 -17.83 -0.25
C ILE A 112 -15.31 -17.70 -1.75
N LYS A 113 -16.27 -18.08 -2.62
CA LYS A 113 -16.10 -17.99 -4.07
C LYS A 113 -15.75 -16.57 -4.52
N LYS A 114 -16.37 -15.57 -3.89
CA LYS A 114 -16.09 -14.17 -4.21
C LYS A 114 -14.72 -13.73 -3.72
N MET A 115 -14.30 -14.20 -2.55
CA MET A 115 -12.96 -13.96 -2.01
C MET A 115 -11.88 -14.51 -2.93
N GLU A 116 -12.03 -15.74 -3.42
CA GLU A 116 -11.13 -16.37 -4.39
C GLU A 116 -11.05 -15.56 -5.70
N THR A 117 -12.19 -15.12 -6.24
CA THR A 117 -12.18 -14.29 -7.47
C THR A 117 -11.47 -12.95 -7.28
N VAL A 118 -11.64 -12.31 -6.12
CA VAL A 118 -11.00 -11.02 -5.83
C VAL A 118 -9.50 -11.20 -5.61
N TYR A 119 -9.10 -12.27 -4.91
CA TYR A 119 -7.71 -12.64 -4.72
C TYR A 119 -6.99 -12.88 -6.06
N ASN A 120 -7.57 -13.69 -6.95
CA ASN A 120 -7.01 -13.99 -8.27
C ASN A 120 -6.95 -12.76 -9.19
N SER A 121 -7.74 -11.72 -8.92
CA SER A 121 -7.73 -10.46 -9.67
C SER A 121 -6.68 -9.44 -9.19
N ASN A 122 -5.85 -9.79 -8.19
CA ASN A 122 -4.86 -8.90 -7.57
C ASN A 122 -5.45 -7.55 -7.06
N GLN A 123 -6.75 -7.50 -6.79
CA GLN A 123 -7.39 -6.31 -6.25
C GLN A 123 -7.22 -6.23 -4.72
N PRO A 124 -6.93 -5.04 -4.17
CA PRO A 124 -6.90 -4.86 -2.72
C PRO A 124 -8.29 -5.07 -2.14
N PHE A 125 -8.41 -5.91 -1.12
CA PHE A 125 -9.69 -6.21 -0.49
C PHE A 125 -9.57 -6.32 1.03
N ALA A 126 -10.66 -5.97 1.72
CA ALA A 126 -10.79 -6.09 3.17
C ALA A 126 -11.97 -7.03 3.47
N ILE A 127 -11.79 -7.94 4.43
CA ILE A 127 -12.80 -8.95 4.81
C ILE A 127 -14.10 -8.27 5.25
N ASP A 128 -14.02 -7.20 6.05
CA ASP A 128 -15.19 -6.43 6.51
C ASP A 128 -16.01 -5.87 5.35
N ARG A 129 -15.33 -5.26 4.38
CA ARG A 129 -15.97 -4.69 3.17
C ARG A 129 -16.61 -5.76 2.29
N LEU A 130 -16.05 -6.97 2.28
CA LEU A 130 -16.62 -8.11 1.58
C LEU A 130 -17.90 -8.57 2.30
N LEU A 131 -17.84 -8.76 3.62
CA LEU A 131 -18.98 -9.19 4.44
C LEU A 131 -20.13 -8.17 4.40
N GLU A 132 -19.84 -6.88 4.49
CA GLU A 132 -20.85 -5.80 4.37
C GLU A 132 -21.66 -5.88 3.07
N LYS A 133 -21.02 -6.19 1.94
CA LYS A 133 -21.71 -6.35 0.65
C LYS A 133 -22.67 -7.52 0.61
N PHE A 134 -22.51 -8.52 1.48
CA PHE A 134 -23.43 -9.65 1.61
C PHE A 134 -24.50 -9.40 2.66
N LEU A 135 -24.21 -8.63 3.72
CA LEU A 135 -25.19 -8.26 4.75
C LEU A 135 -26.19 -7.20 4.25
N CYS A 136 -25.71 -6.21 3.48
CA CYS A 136 -26.49 -5.09 2.98
C CYS A 136 -27.39 -5.44 1.77
N LYS A 137 -27.45 -6.72 1.39
CA LYS A 137 -28.43 -7.25 0.43
C LYS A 137 -29.76 -7.67 1.07
N SER A 138 -29.90 -7.53 2.40
CA SER A 138 -31.19 -7.67 3.06
C SER A 138 -32.08 -6.44 2.76
N PRO A 139 -33.39 -6.61 2.52
CA PRO A 139 -34.21 -5.63 1.83
C PRO A 139 -34.25 -4.29 2.58
N LYS A 140 -34.10 -3.20 1.81
CA LYS A 140 -34.26 -1.82 2.29
C LYS A 140 -35.55 -1.72 3.11
N LYS A 141 -35.44 -1.66 4.44
CA LYS A 141 -36.57 -1.26 5.28
C LYS A 141 -37.00 0.13 4.80
N LYS A 142 -38.21 0.21 4.24
CA LYS A 142 -38.87 1.47 3.87
C LYS A 142 -38.75 2.42 5.07
N ARG A 143 -38.08 3.56 4.88
CA ARG A 143 -38.14 4.64 5.86
C ARG A 143 -39.62 5.02 6.00
N SER A 144 -40.22 4.72 7.14
CA SER A 144 -41.53 5.25 7.50
C SER A 144 -41.46 6.77 7.40
N LYS A 145 -42.38 7.35 6.63
CA LYS A 145 -42.65 8.78 6.66
C LYS A 145 -43.05 9.13 8.09
N ILE A 146 -42.21 9.90 8.77
CA ILE A 146 -42.61 10.57 10.01
C ILE A 146 -43.59 11.65 9.59
N SER A 147 -44.86 11.42 9.94
CA SER A 147 -45.94 12.38 9.86
C SER A 147 -45.69 13.45 10.92
N TRP A 148 -45.47 14.69 10.51
CA TRP A 148 -45.64 15.84 11.38
C TRP A 148 -47.14 16.16 11.40
N PHE A 149 -47.83 15.77 12.47
CA PHE A 149 -49.11 16.37 12.81
C PHE A 149 -48.87 17.41 13.89
N PHE A 150 -49.25 18.64 13.52
CA PHE A 150 -49.54 19.87 14.28
C PHE A 150 -49.06 19.99 15.73
#